data_AF-A0A381Z7R4-F1
#
_entry.id   AF-A0A381Z7R4-F1
#
_cell.length_a   1.000
_cell.length_b   1.000
_cell.length_c   1.000
_cell.angle_alpha   90.00
_cell.angle_beta   90.00
_cell.angle_gamma   90.00
#
_symmetry.space_group_name_H-M   'P 1'
#
loop_
_entity.id
_entity.type
_entity.pdbx_description
1 polymer ?
#
loop_
_entity_poly.entity_id
_entity_poly.type
_entity_poly.pdbx_seq_one_letter_code
_entity_poly.pdbx_strand_id
1 'polypeptide(L)'
;MSNRLLPAIVCLLMLTSAAPAVVASGPSDSLIWGISYDWSNMDEDQVTLMGIDPEEVYDELEEAAEYATFSLVVANVLSGSSHFFLEQWDTPGTMTVDDAHGNSHEVTQRNTIMTFRHGSRIDSGMVMYWEDGNENIDIWYSGDSEDLVVLDIEYTEYVDSQLRIVGGDLSMSGGISHESEIQFNFEVNAGGETIGADIGQGLMMSFDMPSITSTWRAEEPTDLYWYTNQDGMSFSGCDDGCGMVSGDYELGIAYDFSLSGVPSEDMGFSADAFDLSLSDSVASQGAFFEEFGTAIFTGERTPSCDGMDYTVDVDMGLSEDIEAQCRTVMPFFSPGMLGMAGVSLGASVEDSSSFEVLIEELQYEIESIFEGESGGSSGNSSGGIFTCDNGEEIPASWENDGEEDCSDGSDENGGEAEMAKLETMIEALDDSDLEKTIETFVEKFIELSEDNQREPLMNLEEGACITTLWDPMDARGVGIALLVDSQLVVGPDIEGVPEHPVPISISYHVGDDARELRDAISELDELSDLAPPSEHDPRDVDELLGIEDTEAGEFVVPAPGIIATVALLGVAAMASRREK
;
A
#
# COMPACT_ATOMS: atom_id res chain seq x y z
N MET A 1 34.51 -29.24 -8.09
CA MET A 1 35.02 -27.92 -8.53
C MET A 1 33.78 -27.05 -8.71
N SER A 2 33.38 -26.22 -7.75
CA SER A 2 34.08 -25.08 -7.11
C SER A 2 33.88 -23.78 -7.90
N ASN A 3 33.10 -22.88 -7.27
CA ASN A 3 33.23 -21.42 -7.31
C ASN A 3 33.20 -20.75 -8.69
N ARG A 4 32.07 -20.83 -9.43
CA ARG A 4 31.79 -19.97 -10.59
C ARG A 4 30.34 -19.44 -10.76
N LEU A 5 29.51 -19.49 -9.72
CA LEU A 5 28.21 -18.77 -9.71
C LEU A 5 28.31 -17.36 -9.08
N LEU A 6 28.92 -17.21 -7.90
CA LEU A 6 29.23 -15.90 -7.31
C LEU A 6 29.87 -14.87 -8.27
N PRO A 7 30.87 -15.20 -9.10
CA PRO A 7 31.47 -14.25 -10.04
C PRO A 7 30.65 -14.06 -11.35
N ALA A 8 29.41 -14.52 -11.42
CA ALA A 8 28.44 -14.05 -12.42
C ALA A 8 27.69 -12.83 -11.86
N ILE A 9 27.10 -12.99 -10.67
CA ILE A 9 26.40 -11.94 -9.91
C ILE A 9 27.32 -10.73 -9.67
N VAL A 10 28.53 -10.97 -9.17
CA VAL A 10 29.55 -9.91 -8.93
C VAL A 10 30.13 -9.33 -10.24
N CYS A 11 29.80 -9.87 -11.42
CA CYS A 11 30.11 -9.23 -12.71
C CYS A 11 28.96 -8.37 -13.25
N LEU A 12 27.71 -8.59 -12.84
CA LEU A 12 26.60 -7.66 -13.11
C LEU A 12 26.77 -6.39 -12.26
N LEU A 13 27.07 -6.55 -10.96
CA LEU A 13 27.43 -5.49 -10.02
C LEU A 13 28.77 -4.75 -10.33
N MET A 14 29.36 -5.01 -11.50
CA MET A 14 30.53 -4.31 -12.06
C MET A 14 30.25 -3.72 -13.46
N LEU A 15 28.98 -3.80 -13.91
CA LEU A 15 28.44 -3.12 -15.08
C LEU A 15 27.25 -2.20 -14.73
N THR A 16 27.16 -1.79 -13.47
CA THR A 16 26.80 -0.41 -13.11
C THR A 16 27.85 0.56 -13.68
N SER A 17 27.93 0.62 -15.01
CA SER A 17 28.23 1.91 -15.62
C SER A 17 27.11 2.82 -15.16
N ALA A 18 27.46 3.88 -14.43
CA ALA A 18 26.58 5.02 -14.30
C ALA A 18 26.32 5.55 -15.73
N ALA A 19 25.21 5.09 -16.32
CA ALA A 19 24.19 6.04 -16.70
C ALA A 19 24.03 6.92 -15.45
N PRO A 20 24.37 8.23 -15.51
CA PRO A 20 23.98 9.08 -14.42
C PRO A 20 22.47 8.90 -14.24
N ALA A 21 22.02 8.73 -13.00
CA ALA A 21 20.75 9.33 -12.64
C ALA A 21 20.90 10.81 -12.99
N VAL A 22 20.46 11.17 -14.19
CA VAL A 22 20.20 12.55 -14.50
C VAL A 22 18.95 12.81 -13.72
N VAL A 23 19.10 13.25 -12.46
CA VAL A 23 18.00 13.90 -11.75
C VAL A 23 17.63 15.08 -12.63
N ALA A 24 16.61 14.87 -13.47
CA ALA A 24 16.11 15.93 -14.31
C ALA A 24 15.70 17.05 -13.37
N SER A 25 16.24 18.23 -13.66
CA SER A 25 16.06 19.42 -12.87
C SER A 25 15.68 20.50 -13.86
N GLY A 26 14.47 21.00 -13.70
CA GLY A 26 13.95 22.12 -14.47
C GLY A 26 14.84 23.35 -14.32
N PRO A 27 14.73 24.30 -15.26
CA PRO A 27 15.41 25.58 -15.13
C PRO A 27 14.88 26.34 -13.90
N SER A 28 15.60 27.36 -13.42
CA SER A 28 15.20 28.14 -12.24
C SER A 28 13.85 28.86 -12.38
N ASP A 29 13.35 29.02 -13.61
CA ASP A 29 12.04 29.56 -13.98
C ASP A 29 10.99 28.46 -14.31
N SER A 30 11.24 27.22 -13.88
CA SER A 30 10.21 26.16 -13.83
C SER A 30 9.13 26.49 -12.79
N LEU A 31 7.92 25.98 -13.06
CA LEU A 31 6.85 25.92 -12.09
C LEU A 31 7.02 24.63 -11.28
N ILE A 32 7.20 24.72 -9.98
CA ILE A 32 7.31 23.56 -9.09
C ILE A 32 6.48 23.76 -7.83
N TRP A 33 5.81 22.68 -7.42
CA TRP A 33 5.16 22.56 -6.12
C TRP A 33 5.26 21.14 -5.59
N GLY A 34 5.02 20.97 -4.30
CA GLY A 34 4.99 19.66 -3.67
C GLY A 34 4.36 19.68 -2.28
N ILE A 35 4.18 18.48 -1.73
CA ILE A 35 3.77 18.26 -0.34
C ILE A 35 4.76 17.32 0.33
N SER A 36 5.03 17.56 1.61
CA SER A 36 5.73 16.62 2.48
C SER A 36 4.93 16.37 3.76
N TYR A 37 5.04 15.14 4.27
CA TYR A 37 4.42 14.68 5.50
C TYR A 37 5.45 13.89 6.32
N ASP A 38 5.37 14.03 7.64
CA ASP A 38 6.16 13.31 8.62
C ASP A 38 5.18 12.50 9.48
N TRP A 39 5.25 11.18 9.38
CA TRP A 39 4.27 10.27 9.95
C TRP A 39 4.27 10.26 11.48
N SER A 40 5.32 10.77 12.13
CA SER A 40 5.35 10.91 13.60
C SER A 40 4.32 11.92 14.15
N ASN A 41 3.69 12.71 13.27
CA ASN A 41 2.65 13.68 13.63
C ASN A 41 1.22 13.14 13.37
N MET A 42 1.09 11.86 12.98
CA MET A 42 -0.19 11.22 12.65
C MET A 42 -1.22 11.36 13.77
N ASP A 43 -0.82 11.18 15.03
CA ASP A 43 -1.76 11.16 16.14
C ASP A 43 -2.25 12.57 16.52
N GLU A 44 -1.39 13.60 16.45
CA GLU A 44 -1.81 15.00 16.57
C GLU A 44 -2.78 15.41 15.45
N ASP A 45 -2.56 14.91 14.23
CA ASP A 45 -3.46 15.13 13.09
C ASP A 45 -4.77 14.31 13.22
N GLN A 46 -4.77 13.09 13.76
CA GLN A 46 -5.99 12.30 14.03
C GLN A 46 -6.90 13.00 15.05
N VAL A 47 -6.33 13.50 16.16
CA VAL A 47 -7.06 14.33 17.15
C VAL A 47 -7.66 15.57 16.48
N THR A 48 -6.91 16.18 15.56
CA THR A 48 -7.32 17.41 14.87
C THR A 48 -8.43 17.17 13.82
N LEU A 49 -8.33 16.10 13.04
CA LEU A 49 -9.16 15.83 11.86
C LEU A 49 -10.38 14.94 12.16
N MET A 50 -10.24 13.99 13.10
CA MET A 50 -11.28 13.01 13.44
C MET A 50 -11.84 13.20 14.84
N GLY A 51 -11.14 13.92 15.73
CA GLY A 51 -11.50 14.03 17.15
C GLY A 51 -11.13 12.77 17.96
N ILE A 52 -10.46 11.80 17.33
CA ILE A 52 -10.03 10.54 17.95
C ILE A 52 -8.61 10.73 18.47
N ASP A 53 -8.38 10.37 19.72
CA ASP A 53 -7.09 10.45 20.42
C ASP A 53 -6.60 9.03 20.67
N PRO A 54 -5.58 8.53 19.94
CA PRO A 54 -5.16 7.13 20.04
C PRO A 54 -4.75 6.72 21.45
N GLU A 55 -4.04 7.59 22.20
CA GLU A 55 -3.71 7.35 23.61
C GLU A 55 -4.98 7.16 24.46
N GLU A 56 -6.01 7.99 24.26
CA GLU A 56 -7.30 7.88 24.97
C GLU A 56 -8.05 6.59 24.60
N VAL A 57 -8.01 6.17 23.33
CA VAL A 57 -8.65 4.90 22.89
C VAL A 57 -7.94 3.67 23.48
N TYR A 58 -6.61 3.71 23.64
CA TYR A 58 -5.88 2.65 24.35
C TYR A 58 -6.20 2.65 25.85
N ASP A 59 -6.15 3.81 26.53
CA ASP A 59 -6.59 3.98 27.94
C ASP A 59 -8.02 3.43 28.16
N GLU A 60 -8.95 3.65 27.21
CA GLU A 60 -10.33 3.14 27.28
C GLU A 60 -10.44 1.61 27.13
N LEU A 61 -9.63 1.01 26.25
CA LEU A 61 -9.56 -0.45 26.10
C LEU A 61 -9.02 -1.10 27.38
N GLU A 62 -8.02 -0.48 28.02
CA GLU A 62 -7.44 -0.95 29.29
C GLU A 62 -8.41 -0.77 30.48
N GLU A 63 -9.09 0.39 30.64
CA GLU A 63 -10.13 0.55 31.70
C GLU A 63 -11.28 -0.46 31.49
N ALA A 64 -11.71 -0.68 30.24
CA ALA A 64 -12.76 -1.65 29.93
C ALA A 64 -12.32 -3.08 30.29
N ALA A 65 -11.06 -3.45 30.06
CA ALA A 65 -10.51 -4.75 30.43
C ALA A 65 -10.39 -4.93 31.94
N GLU A 66 -9.79 -3.96 32.66
CA GLU A 66 -9.72 -3.98 34.14
C GLU A 66 -11.12 -4.14 34.76
N TYR A 67 -12.10 -3.41 34.23
CA TYR A 67 -13.49 -3.45 34.70
C TYR A 67 -14.17 -4.80 34.41
N ALA A 68 -13.87 -5.42 33.26
CA ALA A 68 -14.29 -6.77 32.89
C ALA A 68 -13.45 -7.89 33.57
N THR A 69 -12.50 -7.51 34.42
CA THR A 69 -11.60 -8.39 35.20
C THR A 69 -10.66 -9.27 34.37
N PHE A 70 -10.13 -8.72 33.28
CA PHE A 70 -8.98 -9.28 32.56
C PHE A 70 -7.92 -8.19 32.31
N SER A 71 -6.71 -8.58 31.92
CA SER A 71 -5.68 -7.65 31.48
C SER A 71 -5.72 -7.52 29.96
N LEU A 72 -5.66 -6.29 29.47
CA LEU A 72 -5.37 -5.95 28.08
C LEU A 72 -4.34 -4.83 28.12
N VAL A 73 -3.37 -4.85 27.21
CA VAL A 73 -2.44 -3.74 26.95
C VAL A 73 -2.25 -3.65 25.45
N VAL A 74 -2.30 -2.44 24.89
CA VAL A 74 -2.15 -2.17 23.45
C VAL A 74 -1.22 -0.98 23.23
N ALA A 75 -0.34 -1.07 22.24
CA ALA A 75 0.62 -0.01 21.90
C ALA A 75 0.83 0.08 20.39
N ASN A 76 1.27 1.24 19.87
CA ASN A 76 1.66 1.47 18.47
C ASN A 76 2.76 2.55 18.38
N VAL A 77 3.66 2.41 17.41
CA VAL A 77 4.67 3.41 17.02
C VAL A 77 4.72 3.45 15.49
N LEU A 78 4.52 4.65 14.93
CA LEU A 78 4.61 4.94 13.49
C LEU A 78 5.66 6.03 13.27
N SER A 79 6.57 5.82 12.33
CA SER A 79 7.55 6.85 11.91
C SER A 79 7.80 6.87 10.41
N GLY A 80 8.51 7.90 9.96
CA GLY A 80 8.97 8.06 8.58
C GLY A 80 8.38 9.29 7.89
N SER A 81 8.52 9.36 6.57
CA SER A 81 8.09 10.52 5.80
C SER A 81 7.58 10.18 4.39
N SER A 82 6.69 11.03 3.89
CA SER A 82 6.16 10.99 2.52
C SER A 82 6.39 12.33 1.83
N HIS A 83 6.80 12.31 0.57
CA HIS A 83 7.12 13.50 -0.22
C HIS A 83 6.64 13.32 -1.65
N PHE A 84 5.94 14.32 -2.17
CA PHE A 84 5.47 14.37 -3.56
C PHE A 84 5.81 15.72 -4.17
N PHE A 85 6.45 15.73 -5.34
CA PHE A 85 6.78 16.94 -6.09
C PHE A 85 6.38 16.81 -7.56
N LEU A 86 5.86 17.91 -8.12
CA LEU A 86 5.57 18.07 -9.54
C LEU A 86 6.29 19.34 -10.05
N GLU A 87 7.17 19.19 -11.03
CA GLU A 87 7.82 20.31 -11.72
C GLU A 87 7.47 20.32 -13.21
N GLN A 88 7.13 21.50 -13.76
CA GLN A 88 6.75 21.68 -15.15
C GLN A 88 7.42 22.91 -15.79
N TRP A 89 7.88 22.78 -17.04
CA TRP A 89 8.40 23.90 -17.83
C TRP A 89 8.34 23.65 -19.34
N ASP A 90 8.20 24.71 -20.12
CA ASP A 90 8.23 24.67 -21.59
C ASP A 90 9.66 24.92 -22.10
N THR A 91 10.15 24.09 -23.02
CA THR A 91 11.47 24.27 -23.64
C THR A 91 11.47 25.43 -24.64
N PRO A 92 12.33 26.47 -24.50
CA PRO A 92 12.24 27.66 -25.35
C PRO A 92 12.57 27.43 -26.84
N GLY A 93 11.53 27.37 -27.67
CA GLY A 93 11.64 27.33 -29.14
C GLY A 93 10.58 26.43 -29.78
N THR A 94 10.60 26.34 -31.11
CA THR A 94 9.83 25.34 -31.85
C THR A 94 10.75 24.29 -32.47
N MET A 95 10.25 23.07 -32.56
CA MET A 95 10.86 21.95 -33.28
C MET A 95 9.85 21.31 -34.24
N THR A 96 10.24 20.25 -34.92
CA THR A 96 9.36 19.49 -35.82
C THR A 96 9.28 18.05 -35.35
N VAL A 97 8.05 17.55 -35.19
CA VAL A 97 7.74 16.16 -34.84
C VAL A 97 6.76 15.62 -35.88
N ASP A 98 6.97 14.38 -36.33
CA ASP A 98 6.05 13.69 -37.23
C ASP A 98 4.99 12.93 -36.39
N ASP A 99 3.73 13.00 -36.84
CA ASP A 99 2.65 12.15 -36.29
C ASP A 99 2.80 10.68 -36.72
N ALA A 100 1.97 9.77 -36.20
CA ALA A 100 2.02 8.34 -36.55
C ALA A 100 1.77 8.05 -38.05
N HIS A 101 1.17 9.00 -38.78
CA HIS A 101 0.99 8.94 -40.24
C HIS A 101 2.20 9.50 -41.03
N GLY A 102 3.19 10.10 -40.36
CA GLY A 102 4.36 10.72 -40.97
C GLY A 102 4.12 12.12 -41.53
N ASN A 103 3.13 12.86 -41.03
CA ASN A 103 2.98 14.29 -41.32
C ASN A 103 3.72 15.12 -40.25
N SER A 104 4.55 16.05 -40.71
CA SER A 104 5.35 16.92 -39.85
C SER A 104 4.57 18.11 -39.29
N HIS A 105 4.54 18.25 -37.97
CA HIS A 105 3.94 19.37 -37.24
C HIS A 105 5.01 20.25 -36.59
N GLU A 106 4.75 21.56 -36.45
CA GLU A 106 5.60 22.48 -35.68
C GLU A 106 5.08 22.55 -34.24
N VAL A 107 5.95 22.22 -33.27
CA VAL A 107 5.58 22.01 -31.86
C VAL A 107 6.55 22.68 -30.90
N THR A 108 6.07 23.05 -29.72
CA THR A 108 6.88 23.26 -28.51
C THR A 108 7.06 21.94 -27.76
N GLN A 109 8.01 21.88 -26.82
CA GLN A 109 8.10 20.79 -25.86
C GLN A 109 7.65 21.29 -24.49
N ARG A 110 6.79 20.53 -23.81
CA ARG A 110 6.51 20.70 -22.39
C ARG A 110 7.14 19.55 -21.64
N ASN A 111 7.80 19.85 -20.53
CA ASN A 111 8.45 18.85 -19.70
C ASN A 111 7.70 18.79 -18.37
N THR A 112 7.54 17.61 -17.81
CA THR A 112 6.98 17.38 -16.49
C THR A 112 7.81 16.32 -15.77
N ILE A 113 8.25 16.62 -14.57
CA ILE A 113 8.86 15.66 -13.65
C ILE A 113 7.88 15.45 -12.51
N MET A 114 7.67 14.19 -12.14
CA MET A 114 7.03 13.80 -10.89
C MET A 114 8.03 12.99 -10.08
N THR A 115 8.28 13.41 -8.85
CA THR A 115 9.14 12.70 -7.88
C THR A 115 8.28 12.38 -6.67
N PHE A 116 8.19 11.10 -6.33
CA PHE A 116 7.55 10.60 -5.14
C PHE A 116 8.57 9.77 -4.33
N ARG A 117 8.55 9.98 -3.01
CA ARG A 117 9.32 9.24 -2.02
C ARG A 117 8.41 8.97 -0.83
N HIS A 118 8.36 7.75 -0.35
CA HIS A 118 7.67 7.38 0.87
C HIS A 118 8.51 6.33 1.59
N GLY A 119 8.74 6.53 2.87
CA GLY A 119 9.25 5.51 3.77
C GLY A 119 8.44 5.56 5.06
N SER A 120 8.01 4.41 5.56
CA SER A 120 7.43 4.31 6.91
C SER A 120 7.81 3.01 7.61
N ARG A 121 7.78 3.07 8.94
CA ARG A 121 8.00 1.96 9.86
C ARG A 121 6.84 1.91 10.83
N ILE A 122 6.27 0.74 11.03
CA ILE A 122 5.15 0.51 11.95
C ILE A 122 5.47 -0.67 12.85
N ASP A 123 5.38 -0.41 14.15
CA ASP A 123 5.39 -1.40 15.21
C ASP A 123 4.13 -1.19 16.03
N SER A 124 3.59 -2.23 16.64
CA SER A 124 2.53 -2.12 17.64
C SER A 124 2.68 -3.26 18.64
N GLY A 125 1.73 -3.45 19.54
CA GLY A 125 1.72 -4.60 20.43
C GLY A 125 0.33 -4.89 20.97
N MET A 126 0.07 -6.15 21.32
CA MET A 126 -1.05 -6.48 22.19
C MET A 126 -0.68 -7.65 23.12
N VAL A 127 -1.01 -7.49 24.41
CA VAL A 127 -1.00 -8.56 25.42
C VAL A 127 -2.38 -8.63 26.07
N MET A 128 -2.96 -9.82 26.15
CA MET A 128 -4.23 -10.08 26.82
C MET A 128 -4.10 -11.29 27.76
N TYR A 129 -4.54 -11.14 29.01
CA TYR A 129 -4.57 -12.22 29.99
C TYR A 129 -5.90 -12.28 30.76
N TRP A 130 -6.58 -13.42 30.74
CA TRP A 130 -7.82 -13.69 31.47
C TRP A 130 -7.70 -14.96 32.32
N GLU A 131 -8.23 -14.95 33.55
CA GLU A 131 -8.36 -16.13 34.43
C GLU A 131 -9.74 -16.26 35.09
N ASP A 132 -10.27 -17.48 35.18
CA ASP A 132 -11.33 -17.88 36.11
C ASP A 132 -11.06 -19.29 36.67
N GLY A 133 -10.89 -19.40 38.00
CA GLY A 133 -10.76 -20.71 38.67
C GLY A 133 -9.42 -21.42 38.42
N ASN A 134 -9.37 -22.33 37.43
CA ASN A 134 -8.15 -22.92 36.88
C ASN A 134 -8.02 -22.65 35.36
N GLU A 135 -9.08 -22.12 34.77
CA GLU A 135 -9.28 -21.86 33.36
C GLU A 135 -8.65 -20.49 33.06
N ASN A 136 -7.87 -20.37 31.97
CA ASN A 136 -7.23 -19.12 31.59
C ASN A 136 -6.92 -19.05 30.09
N ILE A 137 -6.75 -17.82 29.61
CA ILE A 137 -6.40 -17.48 28.22
C ILE A 137 -5.30 -16.42 28.30
N ASP A 138 -4.15 -16.72 27.71
CA ASP A 138 -3.03 -15.80 27.48
C ASP A 138 -2.87 -15.62 25.96
N ILE A 139 -2.73 -14.37 25.50
CA ILE A 139 -2.55 -14.02 24.09
C ILE A 139 -1.52 -12.89 23.99
N TRP A 140 -0.49 -13.11 23.17
CA TRP A 140 0.49 -12.10 22.79
C TRP A 140 0.54 -12.01 21.26
N TYR A 141 0.60 -10.80 20.73
CA TYR A 141 0.55 -10.51 19.31
C TYR A 141 1.69 -9.57 18.93
N SER A 142 2.34 -9.86 17.79
CA SER A 142 3.59 -9.27 17.31
C SER A 142 3.64 -9.10 15.76
N GLY A 143 4.62 -8.38 15.16
CA GLY A 143 4.88 -8.25 13.70
C GLY A 143 5.22 -6.88 13.05
N ASP A 144 6.32 -6.64 12.34
CA ASP A 144 6.61 -5.28 11.81
C ASP A 144 5.80 -4.93 10.55
N SER A 145 5.85 -3.66 10.14
CA SER A 145 5.85 -3.38 8.70
C SER A 145 6.79 -2.23 8.31
N GLU A 146 7.68 -2.51 7.35
CA GLU A 146 8.54 -1.56 6.64
C GLU A 146 7.99 -1.32 5.23
N ASP A 147 7.53 -0.10 4.93
CA ASP A 147 7.03 0.30 3.61
C ASP A 147 7.97 1.33 2.96
N LEU A 148 8.36 1.09 1.71
CA LEU A 148 9.20 1.99 0.89
C LEU A 148 8.61 2.13 -0.52
N VAL A 149 8.45 3.37 -0.99
CA VAL A 149 8.14 3.69 -2.38
C VAL A 149 9.09 4.76 -2.90
N VAL A 150 9.76 4.47 -4.00
CA VAL A 150 10.58 5.38 -4.78
C VAL A 150 9.96 5.43 -6.17
N LEU A 151 9.61 6.61 -6.68
CA LEU A 151 9.08 6.74 -8.03
C LEU A 151 9.48 8.09 -8.64
N ASP A 152 10.16 8.03 -9.78
CA ASP A 152 10.45 9.18 -10.63
C ASP A 152 9.85 8.95 -12.02
N ILE A 153 9.16 9.98 -12.53
CA ILE A 153 8.58 9.99 -13.88
C ILE A 153 8.99 11.28 -14.59
N GLU A 154 9.71 11.14 -15.70
CA GLU A 154 9.98 12.21 -16.66
C GLU A 154 9.05 12.08 -17.87
N TYR A 155 8.34 13.16 -18.21
CA TYR A 155 7.48 13.22 -19.39
C TYR A 155 7.80 14.44 -20.25
N THR A 156 7.97 14.22 -21.55
CA THR A 156 8.11 15.26 -22.58
C THR A 156 6.91 15.22 -23.52
N GLU A 157 6.04 16.23 -23.46
CA GLU A 157 4.89 16.40 -24.34
C GLU A 157 5.25 17.27 -25.56
N TYR A 158 4.74 16.91 -26.73
CA TYR A 158 4.92 17.66 -27.98
C TYR A 158 3.61 18.34 -28.38
N VAL A 159 3.56 19.67 -28.26
CA VAL A 159 2.31 20.45 -28.34
C VAL A 159 2.35 21.46 -29.46
N ASP A 160 1.29 21.54 -30.26
CA ASP A 160 1.18 22.49 -31.38
C ASP A 160 0.75 23.91 -30.94
N SER A 161 0.78 24.86 -31.88
CA SER A 161 0.36 26.26 -31.64
C SER A 161 -1.12 26.48 -31.27
N GLN A 162 -1.91 25.41 -31.14
CA GLN A 162 -3.30 25.40 -30.70
C GLN A 162 -3.51 24.62 -29.39
N LEU A 163 -2.43 24.27 -28.68
CA LEU A 163 -2.43 23.40 -27.49
C LEU A 163 -2.90 21.97 -27.76
N ARG A 164 -2.72 21.45 -28.98
CA ARG A 164 -3.03 20.05 -29.32
C ARG A 164 -1.78 19.19 -29.27
N ILE A 165 -1.91 18.01 -28.69
CA ILE A 165 -0.80 17.08 -28.44
C ILE A 165 -0.55 16.25 -29.70
N VAL A 166 0.67 16.26 -30.20
CA VAL A 166 1.15 15.44 -31.33
C VAL A 166 1.73 14.11 -30.83
N GLY A 167 2.10 14.04 -29.57
CA GLY A 167 2.57 12.85 -28.87
C GLY A 167 3.37 13.22 -27.63
N GLY A 168 4.04 12.24 -27.03
CA GLY A 168 5.00 12.47 -25.96
C GLY A 168 5.98 11.31 -25.78
N ASP A 169 7.04 11.56 -25.04
CA ASP A 169 8.06 10.58 -24.64
C ASP A 169 8.11 10.51 -23.10
N LEU A 170 8.30 9.31 -22.56
CA LEU A 170 8.23 9.01 -21.12
C LEU A 170 9.47 8.21 -20.68
N SER A 171 9.97 8.52 -19.48
CA SER A 171 10.86 7.66 -18.71
C SER A 171 10.30 7.50 -17.30
N MET A 172 10.27 6.28 -16.78
CA MET A 172 9.92 5.96 -15.39
C MET A 172 11.01 5.09 -14.77
N SER A 173 11.31 5.33 -13.50
CA SER A 173 12.18 4.48 -12.70
C SER A 173 11.80 4.53 -11.21
N GLY A 174 12.14 3.51 -10.45
CA GLY A 174 11.88 3.46 -9.01
C GLY A 174 11.64 2.03 -8.52
N GLY A 175 10.89 1.91 -7.43
CA GLY A 175 10.45 0.63 -6.87
C GLY A 175 9.46 0.80 -5.73
N ILE A 176 8.85 -0.32 -5.34
CA ILE A 176 8.02 -0.49 -4.15
C ILE A 176 8.58 -1.68 -3.39
N SER A 177 8.79 -1.58 -2.09
CA SER A 177 8.97 -2.74 -1.22
C SER A 177 8.13 -2.61 0.04
N HIS A 178 7.57 -3.73 0.44
CA HIS A 178 6.86 -3.94 1.69
C HIS A 178 7.49 -5.16 2.36
N GLU A 179 7.92 -5.03 3.60
CA GLU A 179 8.35 -6.14 4.44
C GLU A 179 7.50 -6.09 5.72
N SER A 180 6.97 -7.23 6.15
CA SER A 180 6.26 -7.37 7.42
C SER A 180 6.46 -8.75 8.02
N GLU A 181 6.86 -8.82 9.28
CA GLU A 181 6.66 -10.00 10.11
C GLU A 181 5.30 -9.93 10.82
N ILE A 182 4.81 -11.06 11.33
CA ILE A 182 3.71 -11.21 12.29
C ILE A 182 4.10 -12.38 13.19
N GLN A 183 3.93 -12.24 14.51
CA GLN A 183 3.96 -13.40 15.41
C GLN A 183 2.69 -13.38 16.27
N PHE A 184 2.11 -14.54 16.54
CA PHE A 184 0.88 -14.65 17.32
C PHE A 184 0.98 -15.85 18.26
N ASN A 185 1.20 -15.56 19.53
CA ASN A 185 1.26 -16.56 20.58
C ASN A 185 -0.07 -16.62 21.32
N PHE A 186 -0.53 -17.83 21.63
CA PHE A 186 -1.63 -18.02 22.56
C PHE A 186 -1.42 -19.28 23.41
N GLU A 187 -1.88 -19.23 24.66
CA GLU A 187 -2.07 -20.41 25.51
C GLU A 187 -3.49 -20.38 26.09
N VAL A 188 -4.25 -21.45 25.89
CA VAL A 188 -5.56 -21.66 26.53
C VAL A 188 -5.47 -22.88 27.43
N ASN A 189 -5.77 -22.69 28.70
CA ASN A 189 -5.90 -23.74 29.70
C ASN A 189 -7.39 -23.87 30.08
N ALA A 190 -8.01 -25.03 29.84
CA ALA A 190 -9.42 -25.24 30.15
C ALA A 190 -9.73 -26.71 30.42
N GLY A 191 -10.62 -27.01 31.37
CA GLY A 191 -11.07 -28.37 31.66
C GLY A 191 -10.03 -29.33 32.25
N GLY A 192 -8.79 -28.85 32.46
CA GLY A 192 -7.62 -29.64 32.83
C GLY A 192 -6.67 -29.96 31.67
N GLU A 193 -6.97 -29.49 30.46
CA GLU A 193 -6.16 -29.60 29.25
C GLU A 193 -5.57 -28.24 28.84
N THR A 194 -4.51 -28.26 28.03
CA THR A 194 -3.82 -27.07 27.50
C THR A 194 -3.67 -27.19 25.98
N ILE A 195 -3.92 -26.10 25.26
CA ILE A 195 -3.58 -25.91 23.84
C ILE A 195 -2.85 -24.57 23.71
N GLY A 196 -1.88 -24.48 22.83
CA GLY A 196 -1.19 -23.22 22.56
C GLY A 196 -0.34 -23.29 21.31
N ALA A 197 -0.04 -22.11 20.74
CA ALA A 197 0.72 -21.97 19.52
C ALA A 197 1.64 -20.76 19.58
N ASP A 198 2.63 -20.74 18.71
CA ASP A 198 3.58 -19.64 18.54
C ASP A 198 3.73 -19.38 17.04
N ILE A 199 2.75 -18.68 16.47
CA ILE A 199 2.51 -18.63 15.02
C ILE A 199 3.28 -17.46 14.40
N GLY A 200 4.42 -17.74 13.78
CA GLY A 200 5.18 -16.75 13.00
C GLY A 200 4.73 -16.71 11.54
N GLN A 201 4.59 -15.52 10.96
CA GLN A 201 4.35 -15.28 9.53
C GLN A 201 5.30 -14.18 9.05
N GLY A 202 6.01 -14.40 7.96
CA GLY A 202 6.80 -13.36 7.28
C GLY A 202 6.25 -13.05 5.89
N LEU A 203 6.30 -11.79 5.46
CA LEU A 203 5.92 -11.35 4.12
C LEU A 203 6.84 -10.23 3.64
N MET A 204 7.79 -10.57 2.77
CA MET A 204 8.47 -9.62 1.90
C MET A 204 7.77 -9.59 0.53
N MET A 205 7.52 -8.40 0.00
CA MET A 205 7.12 -8.14 -1.38
C MET A 205 7.94 -6.98 -1.95
N SER A 206 8.47 -7.13 -3.16
CA SER A 206 9.16 -6.05 -3.86
C SER A 206 8.85 -6.03 -5.36
N PHE A 207 8.69 -4.82 -5.88
CA PHE A 207 8.55 -4.48 -7.29
C PHE A 207 9.65 -3.47 -7.64
N ASP A 208 10.65 -3.93 -8.39
CA ASP A 208 11.78 -3.13 -8.87
C ASP A 208 11.50 -2.64 -10.30
N MET A 209 11.68 -1.35 -10.56
CA MET A 209 11.48 -0.73 -11.86
C MET A 209 12.74 0.06 -12.27
N PRO A 210 13.83 -0.60 -12.70
CA PRO A 210 15.05 0.08 -13.14
C PRO A 210 14.83 1.00 -14.34
N SER A 211 13.95 0.62 -15.28
CA SER A 211 13.47 1.53 -16.32
C SER A 211 12.20 1.04 -17.02
N ILE A 212 11.26 1.95 -17.25
CA ILE A 212 10.29 1.86 -18.34
C ILE A 212 10.49 3.10 -19.21
N THR A 213 10.74 2.93 -20.50
CA THR A 213 10.89 4.05 -21.45
C THR A 213 9.93 3.86 -22.61
N SER A 214 9.19 4.92 -22.98
CA SER A 214 8.19 4.81 -24.04
C SER A 214 7.99 6.08 -24.85
N THR A 215 7.42 5.88 -26.04
CA THR A 215 7.20 6.87 -27.09
C THR A 215 5.79 6.70 -27.62
N TRP A 216 5.02 7.78 -27.63
CA TRP A 216 3.69 7.86 -28.21
C TRP A 216 3.62 8.96 -29.25
N ARG A 217 3.00 8.68 -30.39
CA ARG A 217 2.66 9.69 -31.41
C ARG A 217 1.20 9.48 -31.79
N ALA A 218 0.42 10.56 -31.74
CA ALA A 218 -0.99 10.53 -32.15
C ALA A 218 -1.11 10.32 -33.67
N GLU A 219 -2.26 9.85 -34.15
CA GLU A 219 -2.50 9.74 -35.60
C GLU A 219 -2.81 11.10 -36.24
N GLU A 220 -3.43 12.01 -35.48
CA GLU A 220 -3.52 13.45 -35.76
C GLU A 220 -3.48 14.27 -34.44
N PRO A 221 -3.11 15.56 -34.46
CA PRO A 221 -2.91 16.33 -33.22
C PRO A 221 -4.19 16.45 -32.38
N THR A 222 -4.15 15.84 -31.19
CA THR A 222 -5.30 15.52 -30.33
C THR A 222 -5.49 16.59 -29.24
N ASP A 223 -6.73 17.01 -29.03
CA ASP A 223 -7.08 18.14 -28.15
C ASP A 223 -7.58 17.66 -26.77
N LEU A 224 -6.70 16.99 -26.01
CA LEU A 224 -7.03 16.51 -24.65
C LEU A 224 -7.27 17.68 -23.68
N TYR A 225 -6.56 18.80 -23.86
CA TYR A 225 -6.72 20.01 -23.05
C TYR A 225 -8.07 20.73 -23.27
N TRP A 226 -8.80 20.47 -24.36
CA TRP A 226 -10.19 20.91 -24.45
C TRP A 226 -11.07 20.30 -23.35
N TYR A 227 -10.86 19.03 -22.99
CA TYR A 227 -11.66 18.29 -22.01
C TYR A 227 -11.40 18.81 -20.59
N THR A 228 -10.14 19.00 -20.19
CA THR A 228 -9.77 19.56 -18.87
C THR A 228 -10.27 21.00 -18.68
N ASN A 229 -10.53 21.72 -19.77
CA ASN A 229 -11.06 23.07 -19.74
C ASN A 229 -12.60 23.18 -19.62
N GLN A 230 -13.36 22.07 -19.61
CA GLN A 230 -14.81 22.08 -19.35
C GLN A 230 -15.16 21.67 -17.91
N ASP A 231 -16.34 22.05 -17.43
CA ASP A 231 -16.94 21.52 -16.18
C ASP A 231 -17.71 20.22 -16.47
N GLY A 232 -17.73 19.29 -15.51
CA GLY A 232 -18.58 18.09 -15.53
C GLY A 232 -18.21 17.02 -16.56
N MET A 233 -16.92 16.92 -16.92
CA MET A 233 -16.44 15.90 -17.86
C MET A 233 -16.06 14.60 -17.13
N SER A 234 -16.38 13.48 -17.76
CA SER A 234 -15.87 12.16 -17.41
C SER A 234 -15.54 11.45 -18.72
N PHE A 235 -14.26 11.14 -18.92
CA PHE A 235 -13.69 10.58 -20.14
C PHE A 235 -12.65 9.53 -19.78
N SER A 236 -12.63 8.42 -20.52
CA SER A 236 -11.71 7.30 -20.31
C SER A 236 -11.47 6.56 -21.63
N GLY A 237 -10.24 6.09 -21.83
CA GLY A 237 -9.76 5.53 -23.09
C GLY A 237 -9.28 6.61 -24.06
N CYS A 238 -9.51 6.40 -25.35
CA CYS A 238 -9.31 7.39 -26.40
C CYS A 238 -10.17 7.03 -27.63
N ASP A 239 -10.60 8.03 -28.39
CA ASP A 239 -11.37 7.82 -29.64
C ASP A 239 -10.44 7.52 -30.83
N ASP A 240 -11.03 7.14 -31.98
CA ASP A 240 -10.33 7.02 -33.28
C ASP A 240 -9.36 8.22 -33.50
N GLY A 241 -8.05 7.95 -33.55
CA GLY A 241 -7.02 8.95 -33.86
C GLY A 241 -5.92 9.14 -32.81
N CYS A 242 -6.04 8.55 -31.61
CA CYS A 242 -5.03 8.72 -30.57
C CYS A 242 -3.74 7.91 -30.79
N GLY A 243 -3.73 6.86 -31.62
CA GLY A 243 -2.50 6.12 -31.98
C GLY A 243 -1.97 5.20 -30.89
N MET A 244 -0.68 4.86 -30.99
CA MET A 244 -0.04 3.76 -30.24
C MET A 244 1.12 4.23 -29.36
N VAL A 245 1.30 3.58 -28.22
CA VAL A 245 2.47 3.66 -27.35
C VAL A 245 3.43 2.51 -27.68
N SER A 246 4.70 2.82 -27.91
CA SER A 246 5.78 1.82 -28.05
C SER A 246 6.84 2.07 -26.99
N GLY A 247 7.33 1.03 -26.31
CA GLY A 247 8.38 1.19 -25.30
C GLY A 247 9.19 -0.07 -25.03
N ASP A 248 10.31 0.12 -24.33
CA ASP A 248 11.19 -0.93 -23.79
C ASP A 248 11.11 -0.87 -22.24
N TYR A 249 11.14 -2.01 -21.56
CA TYR A 249 11.05 -2.11 -20.10
C TYR A 249 12.08 -3.09 -19.50
N GLU A 250 12.51 -2.80 -18.28
CA GLU A 250 13.21 -3.71 -17.36
C GLU A 250 12.49 -3.63 -16.01
N LEU A 251 12.04 -4.78 -15.47
CA LEU A 251 11.31 -4.92 -14.21
C LEU A 251 11.79 -6.13 -13.41
N GLY A 252 11.68 -6.06 -12.08
CA GLY A 252 11.84 -7.18 -11.16
C GLY A 252 10.63 -7.31 -10.22
N ILE A 253 10.24 -8.54 -9.90
CA ILE A 253 9.38 -8.84 -8.75
C ILE A 253 10.06 -9.92 -7.92
N ALA A 254 10.07 -9.76 -6.60
CA ALA A 254 10.43 -10.81 -5.66
C ALA A 254 9.45 -10.83 -4.48
N TYR A 255 9.15 -12.02 -3.98
CA TYR A 255 8.43 -12.19 -2.73
C TYR A 255 9.08 -13.29 -1.89
N ASP A 256 8.95 -13.18 -0.57
CA ASP A 256 9.23 -14.26 0.37
C ASP A 256 8.08 -14.28 1.38
N PHE A 257 7.33 -15.37 1.41
CA PHE A 257 6.26 -15.60 2.39
C PHE A 257 6.64 -16.80 3.26
N SER A 258 6.41 -16.69 4.56
CA SER A 258 6.50 -17.83 5.48
C SER A 258 5.34 -17.85 6.46
N LEU A 259 5.02 -19.05 6.94
CA LEU A 259 4.14 -19.31 8.08
C LEU A 259 4.76 -20.46 8.88
N SER A 260 4.76 -20.41 10.21
CA SER A 260 5.30 -21.48 11.05
C SER A 260 4.56 -21.57 12.38
N GLY A 261 4.71 -22.69 13.09
CA GLY A 261 4.28 -22.82 14.49
C GLY A 261 2.76 -22.91 14.73
N VAL A 262 1.98 -23.08 13.65
CA VAL A 262 0.55 -23.44 13.68
C VAL A 262 0.36 -24.74 14.49
N PRO A 263 -0.64 -24.86 15.40
CA PRO A 263 -0.79 -25.98 16.33
C PRO A 263 -1.38 -27.23 15.66
N SER A 264 -0.62 -27.78 14.72
CA SER A 264 -0.99 -28.91 13.87
C SER A 264 -1.32 -30.18 14.66
N GLU A 265 -0.49 -30.54 15.65
CA GLU A 265 -0.66 -31.79 16.42
C GLU A 265 -1.94 -31.75 17.29
N ASP A 266 -2.26 -30.60 17.91
CA ASP A 266 -3.51 -30.39 18.66
C ASP A 266 -4.77 -30.37 17.77
N MET A 267 -4.60 -30.24 16.45
CA MET A 267 -5.66 -30.34 15.46
C MET A 267 -5.70 -31.73 14.77
N GLY A 268 -4.88 -32.69 15.21
CA GLY A 268 -4.83 -34.06 14.69
C GLY A 268 -3.86 -34.28 13.50
N PHE A 269 -3.04 -33.28 13.16
CA PHE A 269 -2.06 -33.33 12.08
C PHE A 269 -0.64 -33.63 12.59
N SER A 270 0.35 -33.69 11.70
CA SER A 270 1.77 -33.79 12.07
C SER A 270 2.38 -32.42 12.33
N ALA A 271 3.30 -32.28 13.30
CA ALA A 271 4.02 -31.03 13.63
C ALA A 271 4.26 -30.09 12.43
N ASP A 272 4.93 -30.57 11.39
CA ASP A 272 5.37 -29.78 10.23
C ASP A 272 4.25 -29.53 9.17
N ALA A 273 2.97 -29.80 9.45
CA ALA A 273 1.90 -29.84 8.42
C ALA A 273 1.51 -28.48 7.82
N PHE A 274 1.68 -27.40 8.57
CA PHE A 274 1.32 -26.03 8.17
C PHE A 274 2.52 -25.06 8.26
N ASP A 275 3.74 -25.59 8.38
CA ASP A 275 4.98 -24.82 8.19
C ASP A 275 5.17 -24.57 6.69
N LEU A 276 5.03 -23.31 6.27
CA LEU A 276 5.08 -22.85 4.89
C LEU A 276 6.28 -21.93 4.65
N SER A 277 6.91 -22.06 3.48
CA SER A 277 7.85 -21.07 2.97
C SER A 277 7.77 -21.07 1.44
N LEU A 278 7.34 -19.94 0.89
CA LEU A 278 7.09 -19.71 -0.53
C LEU A 278 7.89 -18.48 -0.96
N SER A 279 8.94 -18.67 -1.75
CA SER A 279 9.69 -17.53 -2.29
C SER A 279 10.15 -17.75 -3.73
N ASP A 280 9.88 -16.75 -4.56
CA ASP A 280 10.40 -16.66 -5.93
C ASP A 280 10.76 -15.22 -6.27
N SER A 281 11.65 -15.09 -7.26
CA SER A 281 12.08 -13.80 -7.79
C SER A 281 12.29 -13.91 -9.29
N VAL A 282 11.61 -13.05 -10.05
CA VAL A 282 11.70 -13.05 -11.51
C VAL A 282 11.88 -11.64 -12.03
N ALA A 283 12.83 -11.49 -12.94
CA ALA A 283 13.08 -10.25 -13.67
C ALA A 283 12.63 -10.43 -15.12
N SER A 284 11.86 -9.47 -15.63
CA SER A 284 11.45 -9.40 -17.03
C SER A 284 12.12 -8.21 -17.70
N GLN A 285 12.48 -8.39 -18.97
CA GLN A 285 12.81 -7.27 -19.84
C GLN A 285 12.25 -7.54 -21.24
N GLY A 286 11.62 -6.53 -21.82
CA GLY A 286 10.84 -6.69 -23.05
C GLY A 286 10.53 -5.36 -23.73
N ALA A 287 9.63 -5.42 -24.71
CA ALA A 287 9.21 -4.26 -25.48
C ALA A 287 7.76 -4.42 -25.94
N PHE A 288 6.92 -3.41 -25.67
CA PHE A 288 5.47 -3.45 -25.87
C PHE A 288 5.00 -2.50 -26.98
N PHE A 289 3.76 -2.71 -27.46
CA PHE A 289 3.17 -1.89 -28.52
C PHE A 289 1.64 -1.82 -28.41
N GLU A 290 1.15 -0.97 -27.52
CA GLU A 290 -0.26 -0.91 -27.11
C GLU A 290 -0.98 0.37 -27.56
N GLU A 291 -2.32 0.33 -27.54
CA GLU A 291 -3.18 1.45 -27.90
C GLU A 291 -3.12 2.53 -26.80
N PHE A 292 -2.97 3.82 -27.18
CA PHE A 292 -2.96 4.90 -26.20
C PHE A 292 -4.36 5.11 -25.62
N GLY A 293 -4.49 5.08 -24.29
CA GLY A 293 -5.67 5.47 -23.55
C GLY A 293 -5.32 6.32 -22.34
N THR A 294 -6.20 7.22 -21.94
CA THR A 294 -6.03 8.07 -20.74
C THR A 294 -7.37 8.23 -20.01
N ALA A 295 -7.38 8.91 -18.87
CA ALA A 295 -8.58 9.30 -18.16
C ALA A 295 -8.57 10.81 -17.87
N ILE A 296 -9.74 11.45 -17.98
CA ILE A 296 -9.94 12.85 -17.64
C ILE A 296 -11.27 12.98 -16.88
N PHE A 297 -11.22 13.60 -15.70
CA PHE A 297 -12.37 13.95 -14.89
C PHE A 297 -12.32 15.43 -14.49
N THR A 298 -13.44 16.14 -14.62
CA THR A 298 -13.58 17.51 -14.11
C THR A 298 -14.84 17.68 -13.28
N GLY A 299 -14.74 18.47 -12.20
CA GLY A 299 -15.86 18.73 -11.29
C GLY A 299 -17.05 19.41 -11.97
N GLU A 300 -18.27 19.21 -11.44
CA GLU A 300 -19.52 19.73 -12.03
C GLU A 300 -19.64 21.27 -12.06
N ARG A 301 -18.75 21.99 -11.36
CA ARG A 301 -18.75 23.45 -11.25
C ARG A 301 -17.34 24.04 -11.13
N THR A 302 -17.17 25.25 -11.66
CA THR A 302 -16.06 26.17 -11.35
C THR A 302 -16.62 27.50 -10.82
N PRO A 303 -16.18 28.03 -9.65
CA PRO A 303 -15.20 27.41 -8.76
C PRO A 303 -15.72 26.11 -8.13
N SER A 304 -14.82 25.15 -7.83
CA SER A 304 -15.19 23.86 -7.24
C SER A 304 -15.54 23.98 -5.76
N CYS A 305 -14.83 24.85 -5.04
CA CYS A 305 -15.04 25.15 -3.63
C CYS A 305 -15.89 26.41 -3.45
N ASP A 306 -16.80 26.39 -2.47
CA ASP A 306 -17.53 27.58 -2.07
C ASP A 306 -16.60 28.58 -1.34
N GLY A 307 -16.95 29.87 -1.39
CA GLY A 307 -16.15 30.96 -0.81
C GLY A 307 -15.01 31.47 -1.71
N MET A 308 -14.51 30.64 -2.64
CA MET A 308 -13.54 31.03 -3.66
C MET A 308 -14.15 31.92 -4.75
N ASP A 309 -13.36 32.86 -5.28
CA ASP A 309 -13.68 33.52 -6.55
C ASP A 309 -13.37 32.58 -7.74
N TYR A 310 -13.98 32.84 -8.90
CA TYR A 310 -13.80 32.01 -10.12
C TYR A 310 -12.36 32.02 -10.64
N THR A 311 -11.65 33.12 -10.38
CA THR A 311 -10.26 33.35 -10.73
C THR A 311 -9.58 33.95 -9.51
N VAL A 312 -8.38 33.44 -9.17
CA VAL A 312 -7.60 33.85 -8.01
C VAL A 312 -6.13 34.03 -8.42
N ASP A 313 -5.44 34.97 -7.80
CA ASP A 313 -4.00 35.17 -7.94
C ASP A 313 -3.27 34.31 -6.89
N VAL A 314 -2.25 33.55 -7.32
CA VAL A 314 -1.58 32.51 -6.52
C VAL A 314 -0.07 32.73 -6.48
N ASP A 315 0.54 32.74 -5.28
CA ASP A 315 2.00 32.78 -5.13
C ASP A 315 2.59 31.37 -5.26
N MET A 316 3.26 31.13 -6.39
CA MET A 316 3.97 29.87 -6.69
C MET A 316 5.49 29.98 -6.47
N GLY A 317 5.95 30.95 -5.67
CA GLY A 317 7.37 31.23 -5.45
C GLY A 317 8.08 31.79 -6.70
N LEU A 318 7.33 32.41 -7.61
CA LEU A 318 7.82 33.00 -8.86
C LEU A 318 8.02 34.52 -8.74
N SER A 319 8.39 35.19 -9.85
CA SER A 319 8.62 36.65 -9.83
C SER A 319 7.34 37.50 -9.95
N GLU A 320 6.25 36.89 -10.42
CA GLU A 320 4.91 37.46 -10.58
C GLU A 320 3.92 36.31 -10.30
N ASP A 321 2.78 36.63 -9.68
CA ASP A 321 1.75 35.67 -9.23
C ASP A 321 1.00 35.05 -10.43
N ILE A 322 0.41 33.86 -10.26
CA ILE A 322 -0.34 33.17 -11.33
C ILE A 322 -1.85 33.39 -11.21
N GLU A 323 -2.48 33.92 -12.27
CA GLU A 323 -3.94 34.00 -12.43
C GLU A 323 -4.53 32.61 -12.72
N ALA A 324 -5.03 31.91 -11.70
CA ALA A 324 -5.53 30.53 -11.78
C ALA A 324 -7.05 30.41 -11.56
N GLN A 325 -7.64 29.29 -11.98
CA GLN A 325 -9.03 28.91 -11.72
C GLN A 325 -9.11 27.81 -10.65
N CYS A 326 -9.99 27.99 -9.66
CA CYS A 326 -10.29 26.97 -8.65
C CYS A 326 -11.20 25.88 -9.25
N ARG A 327 -10.64 24.81 -9.85
CA ARG A 327 -11.41 23.73 -10.49
C ARG A 327 -10.85 22.37 -10.11
N THR A 328 -11.70 21.40 -9.77
CA THR A 328 -11.29 20.00 -9.72
C THR A 328 -10.98 19.50 -11.13
N VAL A 329 -9.70 19.28 -11.44
CA VAL A 329 -9.20 18.66 -12.69
C VAL A 329 -8.31 17.47 -12.34
N MET A 330 -8.67 16.29 -12.84
CA MET A 330 -7.90 15.05 -12.68
C MET A 330 -7.61 14.43 -14.06
N PRO A 331 -6.35 14.07 -14.39
CA PRO A 331 -5.15 14.36 -13.62
C PRO A 331 -4.89 15.87 -13.49
N PHE A 332 -4.20 16.27 -12.42
CA PHE A 332 -3.75 17.65 -12.21
C PHE A 332 -2.49 18.01 -13.02
N PHE A 333 -1.89 17.00 -13.67
CA PHE A 333 -0.80 17.08 -14.65
C PHE A 333 -1.31 16.71 -16.05
N SER A 334 -0.44 16.56 -17.06
CA SER A 334 -0.86 16.22 -18.43
C SER A 334 -1.66 14.90 -18.50
N PRO A 335 -2.82 14.86 -19.17
CA PRO A 335 -3.49 13.60 -19.53
C PRO A 335 -2.66 12.70 -20.44
N GLY A 336 -1.74 13.27 -21.23
CA GLY A 336 -0.75 12.51 -22.00
C GLY A 336 0.21 11.73 -21.11
N MET A 337 0.68 12.34 -20.02
CA MET A 337 1.53 11.68 -19.01
C MET A 337 0.79 10.54 -18.29
N LEU A 338 -0.46 10.76 -17.86
CA LEU A 338 -1.25 9.73 -17.18
C LEU A 338 -1.46 8.51 -18.09
N GLY A 339 -1.86 8.74 -19.34
CA GLY A 339 -2.07 7.66 -20.31
C GLY A 339 -0.78 6.92 -20.64
N MET A 340 0.32 7.66 -20.81
CA MET A 340 1.64 7.08 -21.05
C MET A 340 2.11 6.20 -19.90
N ALA A 341 2.06 6.69 -18.65
CA ALA A 341 2.47 5.92 -17.48
C ALA A 341 1.57 4.69 -17.27
N GLY A 342 0.25 4.85 -17.32
CA GLY A 342 -0.71 3.75 -17.14
C GLY A 342 -0.59 2.65 -18.19
N VAL A 343 -0.51 3.02 -19.48
CA VAL A 343 -0.34 2.05 -20.57
C VAL A 343 1.03 1.38 -20.51
N SER A 344 2.10 2.13 -20.22
CA SER A 344 3.46 1.56 -20.20
C SER A 344 3.65 0.59 -19.03
N LEU A 345 3.18 0.94 -17.83
CA LEU A 345 3.23 0.07 -16.66
C LEU A 345 2.36 -1.17 -16.86
N GLY A 346 1.10 -1.00 -17.28
CA GLY A 346 0.19 -2.12 -17.56
C GLY A 346 0.76 -3.10 -18.59
N ALA A 347 1.25 -2.59 -19.72
CA ALA A 347 1.83 -3.42 -20.78
C ALA A 347 3.13 -4.13 -20.34
N SER A 348 3.97 -3.49 -19.53
CA SER A 348 5.20 -4.12 -19.01
C SER A 348 4.93 -5.29 -18.04
N VAL A 349 3.76 -5.28 -17.36
CA VAL A 349 3.31 -6.40 -16.53
C VAL A 349 2.60 -7.46 -17.40
N GLU A 350 1.69 -7.09 -18.30
CA GLU A 350 0.93 -8.05 -19.12
C GLU A 350 1.78 -8.80 -20.18
N ASP A 351 2.79 -8.17 -20.80
CA ASP A 351 3.73 -8.84 -21.73
C ASP A 351 4.63 -9.85 -21.00
N SER A 352 4.85 -9.64 -19.70
CA SER A 352 5.67 -10.51 -18.88
C SER A 352 4.92 -11.77 -18.45
N SER A 353 4.89 -12.75 -19.36
CA SER A 353 4.40 -14.12 -19.07
C SER A 353 5.04 -14.80 -17.84
N SER A 354 6.13 -14.23 -17.30
CA SER A 354 6.70 -14.57 -15.99
C SER A 354 5.85 -14.09 -14.81
N PHE A 355 5.31 -12.87 -14.81
CA PHE A 355 4.49 -12.36 -13.71
C PHE A 355 3.08 -12.96 -13.72
N GLU A 356 2.45 -13.18 -14.88
CA GLU A 356 1.17 -13.91 -14.92
C GLU A 356 1.32 -15.34 -14.38
N VAL A 357 2.39 -16.07 -14.75
CA VAL A 357 2.66 -17.41 -14.21
C VAL A 357 3.01 -17.39 -12.72
N LEU A 358 3.77 -16.40 -12.24
CA LEU A 358 4.10 -16.26 -10.81
C LEU A 358 2.86 -15.97 -9.97
N ILE A 359 1.93 -15.14 -10.46
CA ILE A 359 0.66 -14.87 -9.79
C ILE A 359 -0.25 -16.11 -9.84
N GLU A 360 -0.32 -16.84 -10.96
CA GLU A 360 -1.08 -18.09 -11.06
C GLU A 360 -0.51 -19.19 -10.13
N GLU A 361 0.81 -19.34 -10.03
CA GLU A 361 1.45 -20.34 -9.15
C GLU A 361 1.29 -19.96 -7.68
N LEU A 362 1.50 -18.68 -7.29
CA LEU A 362 1.29 -18.21 -5.91
C LEU A 362 -0.19 -18.34 -5.48
N GLN A 363 -1.14 -17.99 -6.36
CA GLN A 363 -2.56 -18.22 -6.11
C GLN A 363 -2.85 -19.72 -6.00
N TYR A 364 -2.29 -20.55 -6.87
CA TYR A 364 -2.49 -22.00 -6.82
C TYR A 364 -1.90 -22.64 -5.57
N GLU A 365 -0.71 -22.24 -5.11
CA GLU A 365 -0.11 -22.74 -3.89
C GLU A 365 -0.98 -22.36 -2.67
N ILE A 366 -1.35 -21.08 -2.53
CA ILE A 366 -2.26 -20.60 -1.46
C ILE A 366 -3.64 -21.30 -1.52
N GLU A 367 -4.29 -21.35 -2.69
CA GLU A 367 -5.57 -22.05 -2.85
C GLU A 367 -5.44 -23.55 -2.59
N SER A 368 -4.33 -24.19 -2.95
CA SER A 368 -4.12 -25.63 -2.70
C SER A 368 -3.96 -25.96 -1.21
N ILE A 369 -3.46 -25.02 -0.41
CA ILE A 369 -3.35 -25.13 1.05
C ILE A 369 -4.74 -24.99 1.69
N PHE A 370 -5.53 -23.98 1.30
CA PHE A 370 -6.85 -23.74 1.91
C PHE A 370 -7.99 -24.62 1.36
N GLU A 371 -8.00 -24.97 0.07
CA GLU A 371 -8.95 -25.96 -0.49
C GLU A 371 -8.54 -27.40 -0.18
N GLY A 372 -7.26 -27.62 0.18
CA GLY A 372 -6.67 -28.93 0.45
C GLY A 372 -7.47 -29.79 1.42
N GLU A 373 -8.12 -29.18 2.43
CA GLU A 373 -8.85 -29.93 3.46
C GLU A 373 -10.25 -29.41 3.83
N SER A 374 -10.97 -28.83 2.87
CA SER A 374 -12.45 -28.83 2.92
C SER A 374 -13.11 -29.64 1.80
N GLY A 375 -12.31 -30.08 0.81
CA GLY A 375 -12.75 -30.82 -0.38
C GLY A 375 -12.81 -32.34 -0.20
N GLY A 376 -13.73 -32.86 0.62
CA GLY A 376 -13.96 -34.30 0.80
C GLY A 376 -14.30 -35.06 -0.51
N SER A 377 -13.28 -35.47 -1.26
CA SER A 377 -13.41 -35.85 -2.67
C SER A 377 -12.59 -37.09 -3.04
N SER A 378 -13.29 -38.21 -3.19
CA SER A 378 -12.83 -39.55 -3.56
C SER A 378 -11.76 -39.59 -4.69
N GLY A 379 -10.48 -39.50 -4.32
CA GLY A 379 -9.34 -39.26 -5.23
C GLY A 379 -8.55 -40.48 -5.72
N ASN A 380 -8.93 -41.71 -5.33
CA ASN A 380 -8.35 -42.97 -5.81
C ASN A 380 -6.84 -43.16 -5.48
N SER A 381 -6.47 -43.12 -4.19
CA SER A 381 -5.25 -43.80 -3.73
C SER A 381 -5.41 -45.31 -3.90
N SER A 382 -4.59 -45.94 -4.74
CA SER A 382 -4.83 -47.31 -5.20
C SER A 382 -4.16 -48.38 -4.34
N GLY A 383 -4.73 -48.64 -3.15
CA GLY A 383 -4.48 -49.86 -2.38
C GLY A 383 -3.20 -49.87 -1.54
N GLY A 384 -3.01 -48.85 -0.70
CA GLY A 384 -2.13 -48.95 0.47
C GLY A 384 -2.69 -49.90 1.52
N ILE A 385 -1.83 -50.33 2.44
CA ILE A 385 -2.19 -51.14 3.62
C ILE A 385 -1.66 -50.40 4.85
N PHE A 386 -2.55 -50.03 5.76
CA PHE A 386 -2.19 -49.57 7.11
C PHE A 386 -1.91 -50.79 7.99
N THR A 387 -1.03 -50.65 8.97
CA THR A 387 -0.66 -51.75 9.87
C THR A 387 -0.94 -51.32 11.31
N CYS A 388 -2.01 -51.88 11.88
CA CYS A 388 -2.43 -51.68 13.26
C CYS A 388 -1.30 -52.01 14.24
N ASP A 389 -1.30 -51.41 15.44
CA ASP A 389 -0.27 -51.63 16.47
C ASP A 389 -0.21 -53.10 16.95
N ASN A 390 -1.35 -53.82 16.94
CA ASN A 390 -1.41 -55.27 17.17
C ASN A 390 -0.77 -56.12 16.04
N GLY A 391 -0.50 -55.55 14.86
CA GLY A 391 0.03 -56.22 13.67
C GLY A 391 -1.01 -56.75 12.67
N GLU A 392 -2.25 -56.25 12.73
CA GLU A 392 -3.30 -56.45 11.71
C GLU A 392 -3.07 -55.52 10.49
N GLU A 393 -3.55 -55.93 9.32
CA GLU A 393 -3.32 -55.24 8.03
C GLU A 393 -4.69 -54.85 7.42
N ILE A 394 -5.03 -53.55 7.47
CA ILE A 394 -6.27 -52.98 6.91
C ILE A 394 -5.97 -52.13 5.66
N PRO A 395 -6.95 -51.78 4.81
CA PRO A 395 -6.74 -50.81 3.73
C PRO A 395 -6.35 -49.45 4.31
N ALA A 396 -5.36 -48.76 3.73
CA ALA A 396 -5.01 -47.37 4.07
C ALA A 396 -6.04 -46.36 3.50
N SER A 397 -7.31 -46.67 3.68
CA SER A 397 -8.49 -45.84 3.44
C SER A 397 -9.54 -46.06 4.53
N TRP A 398 -9.18 -46.80 5.58
CA TRP A 398 -9.87 -47.08 6.85
C TRP A 398 -8.89 -46.65 7.97
N GLU A 399 -8.32 -45.45 7.82
CA GLU A 399 -7.30 -44.89 8.71
C GLU A 399 -7.77 -43.46 8.96
N ASN A 400 -8.33 -43.21 10.15
CA ASN A 400 -9.12 -42.04 10.51
C ASN A 400 -10.37 -41.86 9.60
N ASP A 401 -11.17 -42.93 9.42
CA ASP A 401 -12.40 -42.92 8.59
C ASP A 401 -13.72 -42.88 9.39
N GLY A 402 -13.66 -43.06 10.71
CA GLY A 402 -14.77 -42.95 11.65
C GLY A 402 -15.38 -44.29 12.11
N GLU A 403 -14.87 -45.45 11.69
CA GLU A 403 -15.26 -46.78 12.22
C GLU A 403 -14.03 -47.59 12.70
N GLU A 404 -14.11 -48.24 13.88
CA GLU A 404 -13.05 -49.11 14.46
C GLU A 404 -12.88 -50.40 13.60
N ASP A 405 -11.95 -50.41 12.64
CA ASP A 405 -11.69 -51.53 11.71
C ASP A 405 -10.44 -52.37 12.11
N CYS A 406 -9.45 -51.78 12.80
CA CYS A 406 -8.40 -52.49 13.53
C CYS A 406 -8.97 -53.13 14.82
N SER A 407 -8.62 -54.39 15.10
CA SER A 407 -9.06 -55.11 16.33
C SER A 407 -8.55 -54.53 17.68
N ASP A 408 -7.88 -53.37 17.67
CA ASP A 408 -7.42 -52.60 18.83
C ASP A 408 -7.66 -51.08 18.71
N GLY A 409 -8.36 -50.61 17.67
CA GLY A 409 -8.67 -49.19 17.46
C GLY A 409 -7.45 -48.29 17.16
N SER A 410 -6.33 -48.86 16.70
CA SER A 410 -5.11 -48.09 16.41
C SER A 410 -5.10 -47.34 15.07
N ASP A 411 -6.19 -47.43 14.31
CA ASP A 411 -6.52 -46.74 13.06
C ASP A 411 -7.22 -45.39 13.27
N GLU A 412 -8.10 -45.29 14.25
CA GLU A 412 -8.87 -44.07 14.58
C GLU A 412 -8.23 -43.22 15.70
N ASN A 413 -7.03 -43.61 16.12
CA ASN A 413 -6.39 -43.17 17.37
C ASN A 413 -5.74 -41.78 17.30
N GLY A 414 -5.94 -41.02 16.22
CA GLY A 414 -5.53 -39.62 16.09
C GLY A 414 -6.67 -38.64 16.35
N GLY A 415 -7.77 -38.77 15.60
CA GLY A 415 -8.86 -37.78 15.60
C GLY A 415 -9.74 -37.76 16.85
N GLU A 416 -10.17 -38.92 17.38
CA GLU A 416 -11.14 -38.95 18.49
C GLU A 416 -10.57 -38.37 19.81
N ALA A 417 -9.26 -38.46 20.03
CA ALA A 417 -8.63 -37.99 21.27
C ALA A 417 -8.54 -36.46 21.34
N GLU A 418 -8.03 -35.82 20.29
CA GLU A 418 -7.89 -34.35 20.25
C GLU A 418 -9.26 -33.65 20.09
N MET A 419 -10.21 -34.25 19.37
CA MET A 419 -11.58 -33.73 19.35
C MET A 419 -12.25 -33.80 20.73
N ALA A 420 -11.98 -34.84 21.53
CA ALA A 420 -12.48 -34.94 22.91
C ALA A 420 -11.77 -33.98 23.88
N LYS A 421 -10.47 -33.70 23.64
CA LYS A 421 -9.73 -32.63 24.33
C LYS A 421 -10.41 -31.28 24.08
N LEU A 422 -10.62 -30.92 22.81
CA LEU A 422 -11.26 -29.66 22.41
C LEU A 422 -12.72 -29.55 22.92
N GLU A 423 -13.51 -30.63 22.87
CA GLU A 423 -14.87 -30.65 23.46
C GLU A 423 -14.84 -30.39 24.97
N THR A 424 -13.88 -31.00 25.70
CA THR A 424 -13.69 -30.78 27.14
C THR A 424 -13.28 -29.34 27.47
N MET A 425 -12.44 -28.73 26.63
CA MET A 425 -12.03 -27.32 26.78
C MET A 425 -13.19 -26.36 26.51
N ILE A 426 -13.99 -26.62 25.48
CA ILE A 426 -15.18 -25.82 25.16
C ILE A 426 -16.24 -25.93 26.27
N GLU A 427 -16.54 -27.13 26.79
CA GLU A 427 -17.47 -27.29 27.93
C GLU A 427 -16.98 -26.50 29.16
N ALA A 428 -15.67 -26.48 29.44
CA ALA A 428 -15.13 -25.75 30.58
C ALA A 428 -15.13 -24.23 30.41
N LEU A 429 -14.98 -23.71 29.19
CA LEU A 429 -15.11 -22.28 28.90
C LEU A 429 -16.58 -21.82 28.91
N ASP A 430 -17.54 -22.65 28.47
CA ASP A 430 -19.00 -22.39 28.52
C ASP A 430 -19.54 -22.38 29.97
N ASP A 431 -18.99 -23.20 30.87
CA ASP A 431 -19.31 -23.22 32.31
C ASP A 431 -18.55 -22.12 33.13
N SER A 432 -17.67 -21.33 32.49
CA SER A 432 -16.86 -20.26 33.11
C SER A 432 -17.51 -18.87 33.02
N ASP A 433 -16.93 -17.87 33.70
CA ASP A 433 -17.39 -16.48 33.57
C ASP A 433 -16.96 -15.77 32.24
N LEU A 434 -16.30 -16.45 31.28
CA LEU A 434 -15.72 -15.87 30.05
C LEU A 434 -16.72 -15.13 29.14
N GLU A 435 -17.87 -15.74 28.79
CA GLU A 435 -18.90 -15.09 27.96
C GLU A 435 -19.30 -13.74 28.58
N LYS A 436 -19.51 -13.76 29.90
CA LYS A 436 -19.89 -12.58 30.69
C LYS A 436 -18.75 -11.57 30.82
N THR A 437 -17.49 -11.99 30.85
CA THR A 437 -16.33 -11.07 30.78
C THR A 437 -16.34 -10.33 29.45
N ILE A 438 -16.52 -11.02 28.32
CA ILE A 438 -16.56 -10.40 26.99
C ILE A 438 -17.80 -9.49 26.84
N GLU A 439 -18.98 -9.90 27.32
CA GLU A 439 -20.16 -9.00 27.38
C GLU A 439 -19.86 -7.74 28.21
N THR A 440 -19.26 -7.89 29.40
CA THR A 440 -18.95 -6.77 30.31
C THR A 440 -17.92 -5.82 29.70
N PHE A 441 -16.92 -6.36 29.00
CA PHE A 441 -15.91 -5.58 28.27
C PHE A 441 -16.55 -4.73 27.17
N VAL A 442 -17.35 -5.34 26.30
CA VAL A 442 -17.99 -4.63 25.19
C VAL A 442 -19.01 -3.60 25.69
N GLU A 443 -19.81 -3.92 26.73
CA GLU A 443 -20.69 -2.92 27.35
C GLU A 443 -19.90 -1.74 27.95
N LYS A 444 -18.73 -1.99 28.57
CA LYS A 444 -17.94 -0.94 29.22
C LYS A 444 -17.14 -0.09 28.24
N PHE A 445 -16.52 -0.69 27.22
CA PHE A 445 -15.82 0.04 26.17
C PHE A 445 -16.78 0.97 25.39
N ILE A 446 -18.01 0.51 25.12
CA ILE A 446 -19.04 1.36 24.51
C ILE A 446 -19.48 2.50 25.47
N GLU A 447 -19.58 2.26 26.79
CA GLU A 447 -19.87 3.34 27.76
C GLU A 447 -18.79 4.43 27.74
N LEU A 448 -17.51 4.05 27.69
CA LEU A 448 -16.38 4.99 27.64
C LEU A 448 -16.35 5.76 26.32
N SER A 449 -16.39 5.04 25.20
CA SER A 449 -16.31 5.61 23.86
C SER A 449 -17.53 6.44 23.45
N GLU A 450 -18.68 6.31 24.14
CA GLU A 450 -19.80 7.26 24.03
C GLU A 450 -19.60 8.55 24.84
N ASP A 451 -18.93 8.50 26.01
CA ASP A 451 -18.71 9.67 26.89
C ASP A 451 -17.52 10.54 26.43
N ASN A 452 -16.51 9.95 25.77
CA ASN A 452 -15.29 10.63 25.30
C ASN A 452 -15.34 11.17 23.86
N GLN A 453 -16.49 11.16 23.17
CA GLN A 453 -16.59 11.68 21.79
C GLN A 453 -16.26 13.17 21.70
N ARG A 454 -15.04 13.49 21.23
CA ARG A 454 -14.59 14.86 20.96
C ARG A 454 -15.06 15.28 19.57
N GLU A 455 -15.65 16.46 19.45
CA GLU A 455 -15.95 17.06 18.14
C GLU A 455 -14.61 17.42 17.44
N PRO A 456 -14.39 17.03 16.17
CA PRO A 456 -13.14 17.30 15.47
C PRO A 456 -12.89 18.82 15.32
N LEU A 457 -11.62 19.22 15.29
CA LEU A 457 -11.24 20.62 15.18
C LEU A 457 -11.47 21.18 13.76
N MET A 458 -11.70 20.30 12.77
CA MET A 458 -12.13 20.62 11.41
C MET A 458 -13.26 19.69 10.95
N ASN A 459 -14.34 20.25 10.40
CA ASN A 459 -15.41 19.46 9.79
C ASN A 459 -15.01 19.08 8.35
N LEU A 460 -14.46 17.87 8.17
CA LEU A 460 -14.12 17.35 6.85
C LEU A 460 -15.34 16.87 6.04
N GLU A 461 -16.41 16.42 6.69
CA GLU A 461 -17.55 15.77 6.01
C GLU A 461 -18.42 16.76 5.21
N GLU A 462 -18.77 17.90 5.81
CA GLU A 462 -19.57 18.96 5.15
C GLU A 462 -18.73 20.21 4.80
N GLY A 463 -17.58 20.42 5.44
CA GLY A 463 -16.80 21.65 5.34
C GLY A 463 -15.59 21.62 4.39
N ALA A 464 -15.06 20.45 4.06
CA ALA A 464 -13.85 20.33 3.23
C ALA A 464 -14.12 20.39 1.72
N CYS A 465 -13.14 20.93 0.99
CA CYS A 465 -13.11 20.89 -0.47
C CYS A 465 -11.66 20.87 -0.99
N ILE A 466 -11.38 19.94 -1.92
CA ILE A 466 -10.11 19.88 -2.65
C ILE A 466 -10.31 20.47 -4.06
N THR A 467 -9.37 21.29 -4.50
CA THR A 467 -9.37 21.93 -5.82
C THR A 467 -8.00 21.84 -6.48
N THR A 468 -7.99 21.74 -7.81
CA THR A 468 -6.80 21.98 -8.62
C THR A 468 -6.76 23.48 -8.95
N LEU A 469 -5.61 24.11 -8.78
CA LEU A 469 -5.39 25.48 -9.23
C LEU A 469 -4.99 25.37 -10.71
N TRP A 470 -5.92 25.70 -11.61
CA TRP A 470 -5.77 25.45 -13.06
C TRP A 470 -5.49 26.75 -13.81
N ASP A 471 -4.35 26.82 -14.49
CA ASP A 471 -4.01 27.87 -15.47
C ASP A 471 -4.71 27.55 -16.81
N PRO A 472 -5.70 28.36 -17.24
CA PRO A 472 -6.44 28.14 -18.47
C PRO A 472 -5.76 28.73 -19.71
N MET A 473 -4.67 29.50 -19.55
CA MET A 473 -3.94 30.11 -20.67
C MET A 473 -2.93 29.12 -21.24
N ASP A 474 -2.14 28.47 -20.37
CA ASP A 474 -1.23 27.40 -20.78
C ASP A 474 -1.83 26.00 -20.62
N ALA A 475 -3.02 25.86 -20.00
CA ALA A 475 -3.73 24.59 -19.79
C ALA A 475 -2.93 23.58 -18.94
N ARG A 476 -2.66 23.95 -17.68
CA ARG A 476 -1.89 23.16 -16.71
C ARG A 476 -2.41 23.33 -15.28
N GLY A 477 -2.24 22.32 -14.43
CA GLY A 477 -2.42 22.46 -12.99
C GLY A 477 -1.18 23.08 -12.36
N VAL A 478 -1.32 24.24 -11.72
CA VAL A 478 -0.21 24.96 -11.09
C VAL A 478 -0.06 24.67 -9.61
N GLY A 479 -1.06 24.03 -9.00
CA GLY A 479 -1.04 23.59 -7.61
C GLY A 479 -2.33 22.85 -7.24
N ILE A 480 -2.44 22.47 -5.97
CA ILE A 480 -3.68 21.99 -5.37
C ILE A 480 -3.93 22.79 -4.09
N ALA A 481 -5.20 22.89 -3.68
CA ALA A 481 -5.56 23.42 -2.37
C ALA A 481 -6.65 22.58 -1.71
N LEU A 482 -6.47 22.31 -0.42
CA LEU A 482 -7.49 21.84 0.52
C LEU A 482 -7.99 23.05 1.31
N LEU A 483 -9.29 23.30 1.24
CA LEU A 483 -9.98 24.30 2.05
C LEU A 483 -10.97 23.63 3.00
N VAL A 484 -11.12 24.18 4.20
CA VAL A 484 -12.18 23.84 5.16
C VAL A 484 -12.89 25.13 5.56
N ASP A 485 -14.23 25.15 5.51
CA ASP A 485 -15.06 26.34 5.81
C ASP A 485 -14.66 27.61 5.02
N SER A 486 -14.22 27.44 3.78
CA SER A 486 -13.66 28.51 2.90
C SER A 486 -12.33 29.12 3.39
N GLN A 487 -11.60 28.44 4.26
CA GLN A 487 -10.25 28.80 4.72
C GLN A 487 -9.22 27.78 4.21
N LEU A 488 -8.01 28.23 3.88
CA LEU A 488 -6.93 27.39 3.35
C LEU A 488 -6.31 26.52 4.45
N VAL A 489 -6.28 25.20 4.27
CA VAL A 489 -5.62 24.26 5.20
C VAL A 489 -4.29 23.77 4.62
N VAL A 490 -4.27 23.43 3.32
CA VAL A 490 -3.06 23.03 2.58
C VAL A 490 -3.11 23.66 1.19
N GLY A 491 -2.00 24.24 0.74
CA GLY A 491 -1.85 24.82 -0.60
C GLY A 491 -0.85 25.98 -0.63
N PRO A 492 -0.67 26.64 -1.79
CA PRO A 492 0.08 27.89 -1.91
C PRO A 492 -0.70 29.07 -1.29
N ASP A 493 -0.07 30.24 -1.12
CA ASP A 493 -0.80 31.47 -0.76
C ASP A 493 -1.69 31.93 -1.94
N ILE A 494 -2.89 32.42 -1.64
CA ILE A 494 -3.93 32.77 -2.62
C ILE A 494 -4.56 34.11 -2.21
N GLU A 495 -4.50 35.15 -3.06
CA GLU A 495 -4.94 36.50 -2.63
C GLU A 495 -6.41 36.50 -2.21
N GLY A 496 -6.64 36.81 -0.93
CA GLY A 496 -7.96 36.98 -0.33
C GLY A 496 -8.52 35.75 0.38
N VAL A 497 -7.87 34.58 0.26
CA VAL A 497 -8.23 33.37 1.02
C VAL A 497 -7.52 33.42 2.39
N PRO A 498 -8.23 33.32 3.52
CA PRO A 498 -7.59 33.26 4.82
C PRO A 498 -7.09 31.84 5.14
N GLU A 499 -5.91 31.72 5.75
CA GLU A 499 -5.45 30.49 6.42
C GLU A 499 -6.49 29.98 7.44
N HIS A 500 -6.62 28.67 7.58
CA HIS A 500 -7.43 28.03 8.61
C HIS A 500 -6.72 28.15 9.98
N PRO A 501 -7.44 28.47 11.08
CA PRO A 501 -6.81 28.76 12.38
C PRO A 501 -6.30 27.52 13.14
N VAL A 502 -6.58 26.31 12.63
CA VAL A 502 -6.05 25.04 13.14
C VAL A 502 -5.12 24.48 12.05
N PRO A 503 -3.83 24.28 12.33
CA PRO A 503 -2.87 23.69 11.39
C PRO A 503 -3.04 22.16 11.33
N ILE A 504 -2.39 21.55 10.34
CA ILE A 504 -2.07 20.12 10.28
C ILE A 504 -0.64 19.93 9.75
N SER A 505 -0.09 18.73 9.87
CA SER A 505 1.35 18.50 9.65
C SER A 505 1.76 18.31 8.18
N ILE A 506 0.82 18.50 7.24
CA ILE A 506 1.09 18.52 5.79
C ILE A 506 1.76 19.86 5.42
N SER A 507 3.04 19.82 5.08
CA SER A 507 3.78 20.98 4.58
C SER A 507 3.61 21.11 3.07
N TYR A 508 3.17 22.28 2.60
CA TYR A 508 3.09 22.61 1.17
C TYR A 508 4.28 23.46 0.74
N HIS A 509 4.89 23.14 -0.40
CA HIS A 509 6.11 23.77 -0.89
C HIS A 509 5.92 24.33 -2.30
N VAL A 510 6.53 25.48 -2.59
CA VAL A 510 6.55 26.10 -3.94
C VAL A 510 7.93 26.66 -4.30
N GLY A 511 8.16 26.91 -5.59
CA GLY A 511 9.31 27.70 -6.08
C GLY A 511 10.69 27.16 -5.70
N ASP A 512 11.61 28.06 -5.34
CA ASP A 512 12.99 27.70 -5.00
C ASP A 512 13.07 26.77 -3.76
N ASP A 513 12.22 26.97 -2.74
CA ASP A 513 12.20 26.13 -1.53
C ASP A 513 11.75 24.69 -1.86
N ALA A 514 10.73 24.53 -2.71
CA ALA A 514 10.33 23.22 -3.23
C ALA A 514 11.42 22.56 -4.07
N ARG A 515 12.21 23.34 -4.81
CA ARG A 515 13.28 22.81 -5.67
C ARG A 515 14.49 22.36 -4.86
N GLU A 516 14.90 23.14 -3.84
CA GLU A 516 15.96 22.72 -2.91
C GLU A 516 15.56 21.47 -2.12
N LEU A 517 14.29 21.35 -1.68
CA LEU A 517 13.81 20.14 -0.99
C LEU A 517 13.70 18.93 -1.93
N ARG A 518 13.14 19.07 -3.13
CA ARG A 518 13.11 17.98 -4.11
C ARG A 518 14.51 17.49 -4.46
N ASP A 519 15.44 18.40 -4.75
CA ASP A 519 16.82 18.02 -5.06
C ASP A 519 17.46 17.26 -3.89
N ALA A 520 17.19 17.65 -2.65
CA ALA A 520 17.67 16.95 -1.45
C ALA A 520 17.05 15.54 -1.26
N ILE A 521 15.76 15.33 -1.55
CA ILE A 521 15.14 14.00 -1.43
C ILE A 521 15.37 13.10 -2.65
N SER A 522 15.80 13.66 -3.78
CA SER A 522 15.94 12.90 -5.04
C SER A 522 17.00 11.79 -4.95
N GLU A 523 18.04 11.99 -4.14
CA GLU A 523 19.10 11.00 -3.86
C GLU A 523 18.74 10.01 -2.73
N LEU A 524 17.54 10.09 -2.13
CA LEU A 524 17.09 9.17 -1.08
C LEU A 524 16.31 8.01 -1.73
N ASP A 525 16.95 6.84 -1.81
CA ASP A 525 16.37 5.60 -2.36
C ASP A 525 16.39 4.41 -1.37
N GLU A 526 17.00 4.57 -0.19
CA GLU A 526 16.95 3.60 0.92
C GLU A 526 15.92 4.01 1.98
N LEU A 527 15.20 3.04 2.58
CA LEU A 527 14.24 3.30 3.65
C LEU A 527 14.88 3.98 4.87
N SER A 528 16.17 3.73 5.15
CA SER A 528 16.87 4.33 6.30
C SER A 528 17.10 5.85 6.18
N ASP A 529 16.89 6.44 4.99
CA ASP A 529 16.90 7.88 4.77
C ASP A 529 15.50 8.53 4.93
N LEU A 530 14.42 7.76 4.71
CA LEU A 530 13.03 8.25 4.72
C LEU A 530 12.29 7.92 6.03
N ALA A 531 12.66 6.82 6.68
CA ALA A 531 12.24 6.37 8.01
C ALA A 531 13.47 5.84 8.78
N PRO A 532 14.30 6.74 9.35
CA PRO A 532 15.56 6.37 9.98
C PRO A 532 15.32 5.66 11.33
N PRO A 533 15.98 4.50 11.61
CA PRO A 533 15.90 3.80 12.91
C PRO A 533 16.47 4.55 14.14
N SER A 534 16.64 5.87 14.06
CA SER A 534 16.92 6.76 15.19
C SER A 534 15.73 7.64 15.57
N GLU A 535 14.67 7.63 14.76
CA GLU A 535 13.39 8.34 14.95
C GLU A 535 12.23 7.33 15.10
N HIS A 536 12.59 6.06 15.31
CA HIS A 536 11.72 4.91 15.55
C HIS A 536 12.36 4.07 16.66
N ASP A 537 11.68 3.86 17.79
CA ASP A 537 12.21 3.09 18.91
C ASP A 537 11.24 1.92 19.23
N PRO A 538 11.49 0.70 18.70
CA PRO A 538 10.57 -0.44 18.86
C PRO A 538 10.32 -0.78 20.34
N ARG A 539 11.28 -0.44 21.20
CA ARG A 539 11.24 -0.66 22.64
C ARG A 539 10.22 0.20 23.37
N ASP A 540 9.71 1.28 22.77
CA ASP A 540 8.62 2.04 23.37
C ASP A 540 7.37 1.14 23.46
N VAL A 541 7.19 0.22 22.51
CA VAL A 541 6.15 -0.82 22.56
C VAL A 541 6.46 -1.91 23.61
N ASP A 542 7.71 -2.41 23.68
CA ASP A 542 8.13 -3.36 24.73
C ASP A 542 7.88 -2.80 26.14
N GLU A 543 8.23 -1.53 26.37
CA GLU A 543 8.07 -0.83 27.65
C GLU A 543 6.59 -0.55 27.98
N LEU A 544 5.74 -0.29 26.97
CA LEU A 544 4.30 -0.17 27.14
C LEU A 544 3.63 -1.50 27.49
N LEU A 545 3.96 -2.60 26.79
CA LEU A 545 3.45 -3.95 27.09
C LEU A 545 3.94 -4.52 28.43
N GLY A 546 4.93 -3.90 29.07
CA GLY A 546 5.39 -4.25 30.42
C GLY A 546 6.24 -5.52 30.52
N ILE A 547 6.88 -5.95 29.42
CA ILE A 547 7.61 -7.22 29.32
C ILE A 547 9.00 -7.12 30.00
N GLU A 548 9.13 -7.54 31.27
CA GLU A 548 10.43 -7.55 32.00
C GLU A 548 11.44 -8.62 31.49
N ASP A 549 12.10 -8.36 30.36
CA ASP A 549 13.48 -8.83 30.03
C ASP A 549 13.73 -10.36 30.20
N THR A 550 12.78 -11.21 29.77
CA THR A 550 12.87 -12.68 29.83
C THR A 550 13.10 -13.37 28.49
N GLU A 551 14.37 -13.64 28.16
CA GLU A 551 14.87 -14.62 27.16
C GLU A 551 14.22 -14.62 25.74
N ALA A 552 13.94 -13.43 25.19
CA ALA A 552 14.06 -13.08 23.76
C ALA A 552 13.41 -14.00 22.70
N GLY A 553 12.16 -13.67 22.35
CA GLY A 553 11.67 -13.70 20.96
C GLY A 553 11.79 -12.30 20.33
N GLU A 554 11.67 -12.18 19.00
CA GLU A 554 11.68 -10.88 18.29
C GLU A 554 10.23 -10.31 18.27
N PHE A 555 10.07 -8.98 18.42
CA PHE A 555 8.79 -8.33 18.82
C PHE A 555 8.49 -7.05 17.99
N VAL A 556 7.22 -6.82 17.58
CA VAL A 556 6.67 -5.72 16.73
C VAL A 556 5.10 -5.79 16.68
N VAL A 557 4.25 -5.19 15.79
CA VAL A 557 2.83 -5.56 15.34
C VAL A 557 2.38 -4.66 14.15
N PRO A 558 1.66 -5.14 13.10
CA PRO A 558 1.22 -4.29 12.00
C PRO A 558 -0.22 -3.75 12.17
N ALA A 559 -0.43 -2.50 11.71
CA ALA A 559 -1.74 -1.88 11.55
C ALA A 559 -2.08 -1.71 10.05
N PRO A 560 -3.35 -1.91 9.61
CA PRO A 560 -3.71 -2.00 8.19
C PRO A 560 -3.84 -0.63 7.48
N GLY A 561 -2.80 0.21 7.52
CA GLY A 561 -2.79 1.56 6.96
C GLY A 561 -2.61 1.62 5.43
N ILE A 562 -1.59 0.94 4.90
CA ILE A 562 -1.08 1.23 3.54
C ILE A 562 -1.68 0.32 2.45
N ILE A 563 -2.15 -0.89 2.79
CA ILE A 563 -2.86 -1.77 1.84
C ILE A 563 -4.09 -1.09 1.25
N ALA A 564 -4.80 -0.24 2.00
CA ALA A 564 -5.93 0.54 1.47
C ALA A 564 -5.52 1.50 0.33
N THR A 565 -4.35 2.12 0.45
CA THR A 565 -3.81 3.10 -0.50
C THR A 565 -3.20 2.42 -1.72
N VAL A 566 -2.43 1.33 -1.54
CA VAL A 566 -1.89 0.54 -2.64
C VAL A 566 -3.01 -0.22 -3.38
N ALA A 567 -4.04 -0.70 -2.67
CA ALA A 567 -5.23 -1.28 -3.30
C ALA A 567 -6.00 -0.25 -4.12
N LEU A 568 -6.05 1.04 -3.77
CA LEU A 568 -6.66 2.06 -4.65
C LEU A 568 -5.93 2.21 -5.99
N LEU A 569 -4.61 2.01 -6.03
CA LEU A 569 -3.82 2.00 -7.27
C LEU A 569 -3.93 0.65 -8.01
N GLY A 570 -3.83 -0.48 -7.30
CA GLY A 570 -3.97 -1.83 -7.87
C GLY A 570 -5.38 -2.15 -8.38
N VAL A 571 -6.42 -1.65 -7.72
CA VAL A 571 -7.82 -1.75 -8.18
C VAL A 571 -8.06 -0.86 -9.38
N ALA A 572 -7.37 0.27 -9.54
CA ALA A 572 -7.44 1.05 -10.79
C ALA A 572 -6.90 0.24 -11.98
N ALA A 573 -5.80 -0.50 -11.80
CA ALA A 573 -5.29 -1.44 -12.81
C ALA A 573 -6.28 -2.60 -13.06
N MET A 574 -6.73 -3.30 -12.01
CA MET A 574 -7.61 -4.47 -12.12
C MET A 574 -9.04 -4.14 -12.63
N ALA A 575 -9.57 -2.95 -12.35
CA ALA A 575 -10.90 -2.54 -12.80
C ALA A 575 -11.00 -2.45 -14.34
N SER A 576 -9.88 -2.26 -15.05
CA SER A 576 -9.82 -2.25 -16.51
C SER A 576 -10.20 -3.59 -17.14
N ARG A 577 -9.90 -4.73 -16.49
CA ARG A 577 -10.11 -6.09 -17.02
C ARG A 577 -11.57 -6.58 -16.96
N ARG A 578 -12.56 -5.78 -16.51
CA ARG A 578 -13.95 -6.28 -16.23
C ARG A 578 -15.09 -5.91 -17.20
N GLU A 579 -14.83 -5.22 -18.32
CA GLU A 579 -15.81 -5.09 -19.42
C GLU A 579 -15.20 -5.43 -20.81
N LYS A 580 -15.06 -6.74 -21.11
CA LYS A 580 -14.91 -7.28 -22.48
C LYS A 580 -15.51 -8.69 -22.58
#